data_AF-A0A193QHE2-F1
#
_entry.id   AF-A0A193QHE2-F1
#
_cell.length_a   1.000
_cell.length_b   1.000
_cell.length_c   1.000
_cell.angle_alpha   90.00
_cell.angle_beta   90.00
_cell.angle_gamma   90.00
#
_symmetry.space_group_name_H-M   'P 1'
#
loop_
_entity.id
_entity.type
_entity.pdbx_description
1 polymer ?
#
loop_
_entity_poly.entity_id
_entity_poly.type
_entity_poly.pdbx_seq_one_letter_code
_entity_poly.pdbx_strand_id
1 'polypeptide(L)'
;MFIMIIVLYSTSIFFWSNKPSLTISDIISNVALINNLVGIKSIDAVNWTLAIEIKLYLLYTTFRSIIIKNASPFILGFGLCSICFSYLVSANENHSAITAFISDVIFINYINIGLCFYLAYSNIKGTTETIFLGVFSMASFIVLHHMIYSPPLHKLISFNYTYAIILFFIAYINLDHFKDIKIISYLAKISFPFYALHSVIGYITLRILEKEGVRYSSSLVITFLVIIILSHFINKIIDSRFTKKIARKI
;
A
#
# COMPACT_ATOMS: atom_id res chain seq x y z
N MET A 1 9.06 7.74 -7.10
CA MET A 1 9.94 8.25 -6.04
C MET A 1 10.86 9.38 -6.50
N PHE A 2 11.79 9.18 -7.43
CA PHE A 2 12.74 10.24 -7.86
C PHE A 2 12.07 11.57 -8.25
N ILE A 3 11.00 11.54 -9.06
CA ILE A 3 10.24 12.73 -9.44
C ILE A 3 9.69 13.46 -8.20
N MET A 4 9.14 12.73 -7.22
CA MET A 4 8.61 13.32 -6.00
C MET A 4 9.70 13.99 -5.17
N ILE A 5 10.88 13.36 -5.05
CA ILE A 5 12.02 13.93 -4.33
C ILE A 5 12.51 15.21 -5.02
N ILE A 6 12.62 15.21 -6.35
CA ILE A 6 13.01 16.40 -7.13
C ILE A 6 11.99 17.53 -6.91
N VAL A 7 10.69 17.23 -7.00
CA VAL A 7 9.63 18.22 -6.77
C VAL A 7 9.70 18.75 -5.34
N LEU A 8 9.84 17.87 -4.34
CA LEU A 8 9.97 18.26 -2.93
C LEU A 8 11.17 19.19 -2.69
N TYR A 9 12.35 18.83 -3.19
CA TYR A 9 13.57 19.63 -3.00
C TYR A 9 13.48 20.97 -3.73
N SER A 10 13.08 20.96 -5.01
CA SER A 10 12.99 22.19 -5.80
C SER A 10 11.98 23.16 -5.20
N THR A 11 10.79 22.68 -4.87
CA THR A 11 9.75 23.51 -4.26
C THR A 11 10.22 24.07 -2.93
N SER A 12 10.70 23.23 -2.01
CA SER A 12 11.17 23.68 -0.69
C SER A 12 12.24 24.77 -0.79
N ILE A 13 13.21 24.63 -1.69
CA ILE A 13 14.29 25.62 -1.87
C ILE A 13 13.78 26.90 -2.55
N PHE A 14 13.10 26.77 -3.70
CA PHE A 14 12.79 27.92 -4.54
C PHE A 14 11.55 28.69 -4.10
N PHE A 15 10.58 28.05 -3.46
CA PHE A 15 9.30 28.69 -3.11
C PHE A 15 9.09 28.87 -1.60
N TRP A 16 9.64 27.98 -0.77
CA TRP A 16 9.59 28.11 0.69
C TRP A 16 10.91 28.58 1.31
N SER A 17 11.98 28.73 0.50
CA SER A 17 13.31 29.13 0.97
C SER A 17 13.81 28.29 2.15
N ASN A 18 13.43 27.01 2.18
CA ASN A 18 13.79 26.07 3.24
C ASN A 18 14.48 24.85 2.63
N LYS A 19 15.57 24.40 3.25
CA LYS A 19 16.29 23.21 2.79
C LYS A 19 15.70 21.98 3.48
N PRO A 20 15.22 20.96 2.74
CA PRO A 20 14.79 19.70 3.36
C PRO A 20 15.92 19.10 4.18
N SER A 21 15.60 18.63 5.40
CA SER A 21 16.55 17.99 6.31
C SER A 21 16.87 16.53 5.96
N LEU A 22 16.70 16.14 4.68
CA LEU A 22 16.91 14.78 4.22
C LEU A 22 18.40 14.56 3.88
N THR A 23 18.96 13.50 4.44
CA THR A 23 20.31 13.04 4.12
C THR A 23 20.32 12.17 2.85
N ILE A 24 21.51 11.93 2.29
CA ILE A 24 21.66 11.01 1.14
C ILE A 24 21.21 9.59 1.53
N SER A 25 21.47 9.18 2.77
CA SER A 25 21.00 7.90 3.31
C SER A 25 19.47 7.82 3.30
N ASP A 26 18.79 8.89 3.73
CA ASP A 26 17.32 8.94 3.72
C ASP A 26 16.77 8.78 2.30
N ILE A 27 17.36 9.48 1.33
CA ILE A 27 16.96 9.41 -0.08
C ILE A 27 17.14 7.99 -0.63
N ILE A 28 18.34 7.41 -0.47
CA ILE A 28 18.67 6.11 -1.04
C ILE A 28 17.78 5.03 -0.43
N SER A 29 17.63 5.00 0.90
CA SER A 29 16.83 3.97 1.57
C SER A 29 15.33 4.07 1.24
N ASN A 30 14.78 5.27 1.07
CA ASN A 30 13.39 5.46 0.65
C ASN A 30 13.19 5.10 -0.83
N VAL A 31 14.09 5.51 -1.72
CA VAL A 31 14.04 5.12 -3.14
C VAL A 31 14.15 3.61 -3.32
N ALA A 32 15.01 2.96 -2.55
CA ALA A 32 15.17 1.52 -2.54
C ALA A 32 14.08 0.77 -1.77
N LEU A 33 13.14 1.49 -1.12
CA LEU A 33 12.03 0.92 -0.35
C LEU A 33 12.48 -0.01 0.81
N ILE A 34 13.66 0.25 1.38
CA ILE A 34 14.22 -0.48 2.53
C ILE A 34 14.27 0.37 3.79
N ASN A 35 13.74 1.60 3.76
CA ASN A 35 13.84 2.57 4.85
C ASN A 35 13.33 2.01 6.19
N ASN A 36 12.22 1.26 6.20
CA ASN A 36 11.71 0.63 7.42
C ASN A 36 12.60 -0.49 7.99
N LEU A 37 13.40 -1.17 7.15
CA LEU A 37 14.34 -2.19 7.59
C LEU A 37 15.58 -1.59 8.26
N VAL A 38 15.99 -0.40 7.83
CA VAL A 38 17.15 0.32 8.38
C VAL A 38 16.76 1.36 9.44
N GLY A 39 15.49 1.37 9.89
CA GLY A 39 15.00 2.30 10.91
C GLY A 39 14.85 3.74 10.45
N ILE A 40 14.88 3.99 9.14
CA ILE A 40 14.72 5.32 8.53
C ILE A 40 13.24 5.60 8.27
N LYS A 41 12.79 6.79 8.67
CA LYS A 41 11.41 7.22 8.45
C LYS A 41 11.10 7.34 6.96
N SER A 42 9.87 7.01 6.61
CA SER A 42 9.38 7.20 5.26
C SER A 42 9.26 8.68 4.92
N ILE A 43 9.61 9.07 3.69
CA ILE A 43 9.45 10.45 3.19
C ILE A 43 7.97 10.86 3.15
N ASP A 44 7.09 9.92 2.80
CA ASP A 44 5.65 10.12 2.78
C ASP A 44 4.88 8.81 3.05
N ALA A 45 3.56 8.91 3.22
CA ALA A 45 2.71 7.78 3.54
C ALA A 45 2.60 6.75 2.40
N VAL A 46 2.68 7.19 1.13
CA VAL A 46 2.66 6.31 -0.05
C VAL A 46 3.99 5.55 -0.19
N ASN A 47 5.11 6.20 0.12
CA ASN A 47 6.40 5.50 0.17
C ASN A 47 6.39 4.41 1.26
N TRP A 48 5.76 4.68 2.41
CA TRP A 48 5.70 3.72 3.53
C TRP A 48 4.92 2.46 3.14
N THR A 49 3.74 2.61 2.55
CA THR A 49 2.93 1.49 2.07
C THR A 49 3.60 0.74 0.93
N LEU A 50 4.20 1.45 -0.03
CA LEU A 50 4.90 0.81 -1.16
C LEU A 50 6.08 -0.06 -0.69
N ALA A 51 6.79 0.38 0.36
CA ALA A 51 7.85 -0.42 0.96
C ALA A 51 7.32 -1.72 1.57
N ILE A 52 6.15 -1.69 2.20
CA ILE A 52 5.47 -2.89 2.70
C ILE A 52 5.06 -3.78 1.51
N GLU A 53 4.38 -3.21 0.52
CA GLU A 53 3.84 -3.94 -0.64
C GLU A 53 4.92 -4.72 -1.42
N ILE A 54 6.07 -4.11 -1.71
CA ILE A 54 7.16 -4.78 -2.43
C ILE A 54 7.70 -5.98 -1.64
N LYS A 55 7.80 -5.88 -0.31
CA LYS A 55 8.23 -7.01 0.52
C LYS A 55 7.21 -8.14 0.51
N LEU A 56 5.91 -7.81 0.55
CA LEU A 56 4.85 -8.80 0.43
C LEU A 56 4.89 -9.48 -0.95
N TYR A 57 5.02 -8.73 -2.04
CA TYR A 57 5.11 -9.30 -3.38
C TYR A 57 6.34 -10.19 -3.54
N LEU A 58 7.49 -9.80 -2.99
CA LEU A 58 8.69 -10.62 -3.03
C LEU A 58 8.49 -11.93 -2.26
N LEU A 59 7.93 -11.88 -1.05
CA LEU A 59 7.60 -13.06 -0.25
C LEU A 59 6.69 -14.03 -1.02
N TYR A 60 5.57 -13.52 -1.52
CA TYR A 60 4.56 -14.35 -2.20
C TYR A 60 5.03 -14.89 -3.55
N THR A 61 5.83 -14.13 -4.29
CA THR A 61 6.38 -14.57 -5.57
C THR A 61 7.47 -15.62 -5.36
N THR A 62 8.37 -15.40 -4.39
CA THR A 62 9.49 -16.31 -4.10
C THR A 62 9.02 -17.64 -3.54
N PHE A 63 8.08 -17.62 -2.59
CA PHE A 63 7.57 -18.83 -1.92
C PHE A 63 6.23 -19.31 -2.47
N ARG A 64 5.83 -18.85 -3.66
CA ARG A 64 4.52 -19.10 -4.27
C ARG A 64 4.09 -20.57 -4.19
N SER A 65 4.95 -21.47 -4.67
CA SER A 65 4.62 -22.89 -4.76
C SER A 65 4.40 -23.53 -3.39
N ILE A 66 5.17 -23.10 -2.38
CA ILE A 66 5.06 -23.61 -1.00
C ILE A 66 3.80 -23.05 -0.34
N ILE A 67 3.55 -21.74 -0.49
CA ILE A 67 2.39 -21.05 0.08
C ILE A 67 1.09 -21.61 -0.50
N ILE A 68 0.98 -21.73 -1.82
CA ILE A 68 -0.26 -22.23 -2.46
C ILE A 68 -0.54 -23.68 -2.05
N LYS A 69 0.49 -24.55 -2.09
CA LYS A 69 0.35 -25.96 -1.71
C LYS A 69 -0.07 -26.12 -0.24
N ASN A 70 0.45 -25.27 0.64
CA ASN A 70 0.25 -25.33 2.08
C ASN A 70 -0.54 -24.13 2.60
N ALA A 71 -1.52 -23.63 1.83
CA ALA A 71 -2.15 -22.34 2.14
C ALA A 71 -2.83 -22.29 3.52
N SER A 72 -3.52 -23.35 3.91
CA SER A 72 -4.23 -23.42 5.19
C SER A 72 -3.28 -23.38 6.39
N PRO A 73 -2.28 -24.27 6.50
CA PRO A 73 -1.31 -24.18 7.60
C PRO A 73 -0.45 -22.91 7.52
N PHE A 74 -0.18 -22.38 6.32
CA PHE A 74 0.50 -21.09 6.18
C PHE A 74 -0.32 -19.95 6.77
N ILE A 75 -1.59 -19.79 6.36
CA ILE A 75 -2.45 -18.71 6.84
C ILE A 75 -2.72 -18.83 8.34
N LEU A 76 -3.09 -20.03 8.82
CA LEU A 76 -3.37 -20.28 10.23
C LEU A 76 -2.12 -20.11 11.09
N GLY A 77 -1.02 -20.75 10.70
CA GLY A 77 0.25 -20.66 11.41
C GLY A 77 0.78 -19.24 11.44
N PHE A 78 0.74 -18.53 10.32
CA PHE A 78 1.20 -17.14 10.26
C PHE A 78 0.35 -16.22 11.15
N GLY A 79 -0.98 -16.35 11.12
CA GLY A 79 -1.85 -15.53 11.97
C GLY A 79 -1.66 -15.78 13.46
N LEU A 80 -1.60 -17.05 13.87
CA LEU A 80 -1.33 -17.42 15.27
C LEU A 80 0.06 -16.94 15.72
N CYS A 81 1.10 -17.19 14.92
CA CYS A 81 2.46 -16.74 15.22
C CYS A 81 2.53 -15.21 15.30
N SER A 82 1.83 -14.48 14.44
CA SER A 82 1.78 -13.01 14.46
C SER A 82 1.19 -12.49 15.77
N ILE A 83 0.08 -13.08 16.23
CA ILE A 83 -0.60 -12.70 17.48
C ILE A 83 0.30 -13.04 18.68
N CYS A 84 0.83 -14.27 18.74
CA CYS A 84 1.74 -14.70 19.81
C CYS A 84 2.99 -13.80 19.87
N PHE A 85 3.61 -13.51 18.73
CA PHE A 85 4.78 -12.65 18.67
C PHE A 85 4.46 -11.23 19.14
N SER A 86 3.35 -10.65 18.69
CA SER A 86 2.93 -9.30 19.11
C SER A 86 2.62 -9.22 20.60
N TYR A 87 2.01 -10.27 21.17
CA TYR A 87 1.77 -10.37 22.61
C TYR A 87 3.08 -10.38 23.41
N LEU A 88 4.04 -11.21 23.00
CA LEU A 88 5.34 -11.33 23.67
C LEU A 88 6.17 -10.03 23.59
N VAL A 89 6.07 -9.30 22.48
CA VAL A 89 6.78 -8.02 22.32
C VAL A 89 6.09 -6.90 23.11
N SER A 90 4.75 -6.84 23.11
CA SER A 90 4.02 -5.84 23.91
C SER A 90 4.28 -5.94 25.41
N ALA A 91 4.75 -7.08 25.90
CA ALA A 91 5.14 -7.27 27.29
C ALA A 91 6.53 -6.70 27.63
N ASN A 92 7.31 -6.27 26.64
CA ASN A 92 8.66 -5.71 26.83
C ASN A 92 8.67 -4.20 26.48
N GLU A 93 9.09 -3.34 27.41
CA GLU A 93 8.97 -1.87 27.30
C GLU A 93 9.95 -1.20 26.30
N ASN A 94 10.97 -1.91 25.82
CA ASN A 94 11.87 -1.39 24.80
C ASN A 94 11.32 -1.67 23.40
N HIS A 95 11.89 -1.01 22.39
CA HIS A 95 12.03 -1.47 20.98
C HIS A 95 11.21 -0.73 19.90
N SER A 96 11.70 0.43 19.46
CA SER A 96 11.24 1.12 18.26
C SER A 96 11.35 0.29 16.96
N ALA A 97 12.41 -0.53 16.81
CA ALA A 97 12.63 -1.33 15.59
C ALA A 97 11.73 -2.57 15.51
N ILE A 98 11.47 -3.23 16.65
CA ILE A 98 10.60 -4.41 16.70
C ILE A 98 9.14 -3.99 16.44
N THR A 99 8.70 -2.84 16.97
CA THR A 99 7.37 -2.29 16.67
C THR A 99 7.18 -1.98 15.18
N ALA A 100 8.23 -1.49 14.50
CA ALA A 100 8.17 -1.25 13.05
C ALA A 100 8.03 -2.55 12.25
N PHE A 101 8.77 -3.60 12.62
CA PHE A 101 8.64 -4.91 11.99
C PHE A 101 7.26 -5.55 12.23
N ILE A 102 6.74 -5.46 13.45
CA ILE A 102 5.40 -5.95 13.79
C ILE A 102 4.34 -5.24 12.93
N SER A 103 4.48 -3.93 12.73
CA SER A 103 3.55 -3.15 11.90
C SER A 103 3.47 -3.70 10.47
N ASP A 104 4.58 -4.17 9.91
CA ASP A 104 4.61 -4.79 8.58
C ASP A 104 3.94 -6.19 8.58
N VAL A 105 4.09 -6.96 9.67
CA VAL A 105 3.50 -8.30 9.85
C VAL A 105 1.96 -8.27 9.86
N ILE A 106 1.36 -7.19 10.37
CA ILE A 106 -0.10 -7.00 10.34
C ILE A 106 -0.62 -7.10 8.89
N PHE A 107 0.07 -6.49 7.93
CA PHE A 107 -0.38 -6.45 6.55
C PHE A 107 -0.26 -7.80 5.83
N ILE A 108 0.58 -8.73 6.32
CA ILE A 108 0.59 -10.11 5.81
C ILE A 108 -0.74 -10.81 6.14
N ASN A 109 -1.30 -10.56 7.32
CA ASN A 109 -2.62 -11.09 7.69
C ASN A 109 -3.72 -10.51 6.80
N TYR A 110 -3.59 -9.24 6.38
CA TYR A 110 -4.55 -8.65 5.45
C TYR A 110 -4.42 -9.21 4.03
N ILE A 111 -3.19 -9.33 3.49
CA ILE A 111 -2.99 -9.83 2.11
C ILE A 111 -3.37 -11.32 1.98
N ASN A 112 -3.32 -12.11 3.07
CA ASN A 112 -3.84 -13.48 3.11
C ASN A 112 -5.32 -13.57 2.69
N ILE A 113 -6.11 -12.50 2.87
CA ILE A 113 -7.50 -12.45 2.42
C ILE A 113 -7.56 -12.45 0.89
N GLY A 114 -6.68 -11.68 0.23
CA GLY A 114 -6.49 -11.71 -1.22
C GLY A 114 -6.03 -13.09 -1.72
N LEU A 115 -5.16 -13.77 -0.98
CA LEU A 115 -4.78 -15.16 -1.26
C LEU A 115 -6.02 -16.08 -1.19
N CYS A 116 -6.91 -15.92 -0.21
CA CYS A 116 -8.15 -16.70 -0.12
C CYS A 116 -9.06 -16.50 -1.33
N PHE A 117 -9.23 -15.26 -1.79
CA PHE A 117 -9.95 -14.96 -3.03
C PHE A 117 -9.29 -15.63 -4.25
N TYR A 118 -7.97 -15.57 -4.37
CA TYR A 118 -7.24 -16.25 -5.45
C TYR A 118 -7.44 -17.78 -5.42
N LEU A 119 -7.38 -18.39 -4.24
CA LEU A 119 -7.59 -19.83 -4.06
C LEU A 119 -9.00 -20.27 -4.42
N ALA A 120 -10.00 -19.45 -4.06
CA ALA A 120 -11.40 -19.67 -4.42
C ALA A 120 -11.61 -19.49 -5.93
N TYR A 121 -11.14 -18.38 -6.50
CA TYR A 121 -11.24 -18.08 -7.94
C TYR A 121 -10.59 -19.14 -8.81
N SER A 122 -9.44 -19.64 -8.38
CA SER A 122 -8.66 -20.65 -9.11
C SER A 122 -9.14 -22.09 -8.85
N ASN A 123 -10.20 -22.28 -8.04
CA ASN A 123 -10.69 -23.59 -7.61
C ASN A 123 -9.61 -24.51 -7.01
N ILE A 124 -8.59 -23.93 -6.34
CA ILE A 124 -7.49 -24.69 -5.72
C ILE A 124 -7.92 -25.28 -4.38
N LYS A 125 -8.77 -24.55 -3.65
CA LYS A 125 -9.33 -24.96 -2.35
C LYS A 125 -10.85 -24.78 -2.34
N GLY A 126 -11.51 -25.54 -1.48
CA GLY A 126 -12.97 -25.47 -1.34
C GLY A 126 -13.45 -24.10 -0.85
N THR A 127 -14.65 -23.71 -1.26
CA THR A 127 -15.26 -22.42 -0.90
C THR A 127 -15.39 -22.24 0.60
N THR A 128 -15.85 -23.27 1.32
CA THR A 128 -15.98 -23.20 2.80
C THR A 128 -14.64 -23.01 3.48
N GLU A 129 -13.60 -23.71 3.00
CA GLU A 129 -12.24 -23.59 3.54
C GLU A 129 -11.68 -22.19 3.30
N THR A 130 -11.82 -21.65 2.10
CA THR A 130 -11.33 -20.31 1.76
C THR A 130 -12.07 -19.19 2.49
N ILE A 131 -13.39 -19.32 2.71
CA ILE A 131 -14.17 -18.40 3.55
C ILE A 131 -13.64 -18.43 4.99
N PHE A 132 -13.46 -19.63 5.57
CA PHE A 132 -12.94 -19.77 6.92
C PHE A 132 -11.55 -19.13 7.07
N LEU A 133 -10.64 -19.41 6.14
CA LEU A 133 -9.28 -18.83 6.14
C LEU A 133 -9.31 -17.30 5.96
N GLY A 134 -10.21 -16.77 5.13
CA GLY A 134 -10.40 -15.34 4.95
C GLY A 134 -10.92 -14.64 6.21
N VAL A 135 -11.93 -15.23 6.86
CA VAL A 135 -12.47 -14.73 8.14
C VAL A 135 -11.41 -14.79 9.23
N PHE A 136 -10.66 -15.90 9.33
CA PHE A 136 -9.55 -16.03 10.28
C PHE A 136 -8.46 -14.97 10.05
N SER A 137 -8.09 -14.74 8.78
CA SER A 137 -7.10 -13.71 8.40
C SER A 137 -7.57 -12.31 8.80
N MET A 138 -8.85 -12.00 8.58
CA MET A 138 -9.45 -10.72 8.98
C MET A 138 -9.52 -10.57 10.50
N ALA A 139 -9.92 -11.62 11.23
CA ALA A 139 -9.95 -11.61 12.68
C ALA A 139 -8.54 -11.39 13.25
N SER A 140 -7.53 -12.09 12.71
CA SER A 140 -6.13 -11.92 13.11
C SER A 140 -5.64 -10.50 12.85
N PHE A 141 -5.97 -9.92 11.69
CA PHE A 141 -5.67 -8.52 11.36
C PHE A 141 -6.29 -7.54 12.36
N ILE A 142 -7.57 -7.69 12.70
CA ILE A 142 -8.28 -6.81 13.67
C ILE A 142 -7.65 -6.94 15.06
N VAL A 143 -7.37 -8.16 15.52
CA VAL A 143 -6.75 -8.40 16.84
C VAL A 143 -5.38 -7.74 16.91
N LEU A 144 -4.54 -7.91 15.89
CA LEU A 144 -3.22 -7.26 15.84
C LEU A 144 -3.34 -5.73 15.86
N HIS A 145 -4.27 -5.16 15.10
CA HIS A 145 -4.51 -3.72 15.12
C HIS A 145 -4.96 -3.22 16.50
N HIS A 146 -5.81 -3.97 17.19
CA HIS A 146 -6.26 -3.65 18.54
C HIS A 146 -5.11 -3.64 19.55
N MET A 147 -4.16 -4.58 19.42
CA MET A 147 -2.99 -4.68 20.31
C MET A 147 -1.97 -3.56 20.11
N ILE A 148 -1.88 -3.00 18.90
CA ILE A 148 -0.79 -2.08 18.52
C ILE A 148 -1.24 -0.63 18.51
N TYR A 149 -2.49 -0.35 18.12
CA TYR A 149 -2.97 1.01 17.94
C TYR A 149 -4.01 1.41 18.99
N SER A 150 -3.99 2.70 19.34
CA SER A 150 -4.90 3.28 20.33
C SER A 150 -6.39 3.09 19.95
N PRO A 151 -7.31 3.08 20.94
CA PRO A 151 -8.74 2.87 20.72
C PRO A 151 -9.42 3.59 19.56
N PRO A 152 -9.25 4.92 19.38
CA PRO A 152 -9.89 5.62 18.27
C PRO A 152 -9.31 5.19 16.92
N LEU A 153 -8.00 4.93 16.86
CA LEU A 153 -7.30 4.64 15.62
C LEU A 153 -7.60 3.22 15.11
N HIS A 154 -7.56 2.20 15.99
CA HIS A 154 -7.85 0.84 15.53
C HIS A 154 -9.30 0.65 15.09
N LYS A 155 -10.27 1.35 15.70
CA LYS A 155 -11.68 1.29 15.29
C LYS A 155 -11.87 1.84 13.87
N LEU A 156 -11.30 3.00 13.59
CA LEU A 156 -11.35 3.62 12.27
C LEU A 156 -10.70 2.72 11.21
N ILE A 157 -9.51 2.20 11.51
CA ILE A 157 -8.80 1.31 10.58
C ILE A 157 -9.59 0.02 10.35
N SER A 158 -10.03 -0.65 11.41
CA SER A 158 -10.80 -1.91 11.28
C SER A 158 -12.07 -1.70 10.46
N PHE A 159 -12.77 -0.60 10.67
CA PHE A 159 -13.97 -0.25 9.88
C PHE A 159 -13.65 -0.09 8.39
N ASN A 160 -12.64 0.74 8.05
CA ASN A 160 -12.27 1.01 6.67
C ASN A 160 -11.83 -0.26 5.92
N TYR A 161 -11.02 -1.10 6.58
CA TYR A 161 -10.50 -2.34 5.98
C TYR A 161 -11.58 -3.41 5.84
N THR A 162 -12.53 -3.48 6.81
CA THR A 162 -13.71 -4.36 6.71
C THR A 162 -14.61 -3.94 5.57
N TYR A 163 -14.92 -2.64 5.48
CA TYR A 163 -15.71 -2.06 4.41
C TYR A 163 -15.10 -2.37 3.03
N ALA A 164 -13.79 -2.20 2.88
CA ALA A 164 -13.08 -2.52 1.64
C ALA A 164 -13.21 -4.00 1.24
N ILE A 165 -13.10 -4.94 2.20
CA ILE A 165 -13.29 -6.37 1.92
C ILE A 165 -14.73 -6.67 1.51
N ILE A 166 -15.72 -6.08 2.18
CA ILE A 166 -17.13 -6.27 1.84
C ILE A 166 -17.39 -5.79 0.41
N LEU A 167 -16.90 -4.59 0.06
CA LEU A 167 -16.99 -4.10 -1.32
C LEU A 167 -16.32 -5.03 -2.32
N PHE A 168 -15.10 -5.50 -2.01
CA PHE A 168 -14.38 -6.43 -2.87
C PHE A 168 -15.11 -7.77 -3.01
N PHE A 169 -15.69 -8.30 -1.94
CA PHE A 169 -16.49 -9.51 -1.95
C PHE A 169 -17.74 -9.36 -2.82
N ILE A 170 -18.46 -8.22 -2.68
CA ILE A 170 -19.61 -7.90 -3.55
C ILE A 170 -19.17 -7.82 -5.01
N ALA A 171 -18.03 -7.19 -5.31
CA ALA A 171 -17.49 -7.15 -6.65
C ALA A 171 -17.12 -8.55 -7.16
N TYR A 172 -16.51 -9.38 -6.30
CA TYR A 172 -16.10 -10.75 -6.61
C TYR A 172 -17.28 -11.65 -6.99
N ILE A 173 -18.38 -11.63 -6.24
CA ILE A 173 -19.57 -12.43 -6.58
C ILE A 173 -20.31 -11.91 -7.83
N ASN A 174 -20.08 -10.65 -8.21
CA ASN A 174 -20.70 -10.01 -9.38
C ASN A 174 -19.72 -9.88 -10.56
N LEU A 175 -18.61 -10.62 -10.57
CA LEU A 175 -17.56 -10.52 -11.61
C LEU A 175 -18.14 -10.56 -13.04
N ASP A 176 -19.10 -11.45 -13.29
CA ASP A 176 -19.72 -11.64 -14.61
C ASP A 176 -20.59 -10.44 -15.08
N HIS A 177 -20.95 -9.54 -14.17
CA HIS A 177 -21.77 -8.36 -14.48
C HIS A 177 -20.94 -7.12 -14.82
N PHE A 178 -19.62 -7.14 -14.55
CA PHE A 178 -18.75 -6.01 -14.86
C PHE A 178 -18.47 -5.95 -16.36
N LYS A 179 -18.98 -4.90 -17.00
CA LYS A 179 -18.65 -4.57 -18.39
C LYS A 179 -17.44 -3.64 -18.44
N ASP A 180 -16.61 -3.84 -19.46
CA ASP A 180 -15.49 -2.93 -19.73
C ASP A 180 -16.02 -1.56 -20.19
N ILE A 181 -16.01 -0.59 -19.27
CA ILE A 181 -16.33 0.80 -19.56
C ILE A 181 -15.02 1.53 -19.82
N LYS A 182 -14.80 1.98 -21.06
CA LYS A 182 -13.54 2.60 -21.53
C LYS A 182 -12.96 3.64 -20.58
N ILE A 183 -13.80 4.51 -20.02
CA ILE A 183 -13.38 5.57 -19.09
C ILE A 183 -12.89 4.97 -17.77
N ILE A 184 -13.66 4.04 -17.19
CA ILE A 184 -13.29 3.37 -15.93
C ILE A 184 -12.00 2.57 -16.13
N SER A 185 -11.87 1.85 -17.24
CA SER A 185 -10.67 1.09 -17.58
C SER A 185 -9.46 1.97 -17.84
N TYR A 186 -9.65 3.18 -18.38
CA TYR A 186 -8.58 4.16 -18.51
C TYR A 186 -8.14 4.70 -17.13
N LEU A 187 -9.10 5.08 -16.27
CA LEU A 187 -8.81 5.52 -14.90
C LEU A 187 -8.11 4.43 -14.09
N ALA A 188 -8.54 3.18 -14.24
CA ALA A 188 -7.90 2.02 -13.62
C ALA A 188 -6.44 1.86 -14.08
N LYS A 189 -6.13 2.08 -15.36
CA LYS A 189 -4.75 2.02 -15.88
C LYS A 189 -3.84 3.07 -15.26
N ILE A 190 -4.31 4.30 -15.07
CA ILE A 190 -3.51 5.39 -14.49
C ILE A 190 -3.57 5.44 -12.95
N SER A 191 -4.34 4.54 -12.32
CA SER A 191 -4.59 4.56 -10.87
C SER A 191 -3.32 4.41 -10.05
N PHE A 192 -2.37 3.57 -10.48
CA PHE A 192 -1.11 3.38 -9.76
C PHE A 192 -0.22 4.64 -9.81
N PRO A 193 0.07 5.25 -10.97
CA PRO A 193 0.76 6.54 -10.99
C PRO A 193 0.01 7.65 -10.25
N PHE A 194 -1.33 7.65 -10.29
CA PHE A 194 -2.14 8.60 -9.52
C PHE A 194 -1.89 8.44 -8.02
N TYR A 195 -2.03 7.21 -7.52
CA TYR A 195 -1.73 6.86 -6.14
C TYR A 195 -0.30 7.27 -5.73
N ALA A 196 0.70 7.01 -6.57
CA ALA A 196 2.09 7.36 -6.29
C ALA A 196 2.33 8.88 -6.17
N LEU A 197 1.66 9.69 -6.99
CA LEU A 197 1.95 11.12 -7.09
C LEU A 197 1.07 11.99 -6.17
N HIS A 198 -0.15 11.53 -5.84
CA HIS A 198 -1.16 12.40 -5.21
C HIS A 198 -0.75 12.94 -3.83
N SER A 199 0.12 12.24 -3.10
CA SER A 199 0.53 12.68 -1.76
C SER A 199 1.41 13.92 -1.85
N VAL A 200 2.68 13.77 -2.21
CA VAL A 200 3.67 14.87 -2.17
C VAL A 200 3.32 15.96 -3.19
N ILE A 201 3.12 15.60 -4.46
CA ILE A 201 2.89 16.59 -5.52
C ILE A 201 1.49 17.21 -5.37
N GLY A 202 0.50 16.42 -4.95
CA GLY A 202 -0.85 16.94 -4.72
C GLY A 202 -0.87 17.96 -3.59
N TYR A 203 -0.28 17.65 -2.42
CA TYR A 203 -0.20 18.61 -1.32
C TYR A 203 0.59 19.87 -1.69
N ILE A 204 1.74 19.73 -2.36
CA ILE A 204 2.53 20.89 -2.81
C ILE A 204 1.70 21.78 -3.73
N THR A 205 1.08 21.21 -4.76
CA THR A 205 0.27 21.96 -5.75
C THR A 205 -0.87 22.70 -5.06
N LEU A 206 -1.60 22.01 -4.18
CA LEU A 206 -2.71 22.58 -3.43
C LEU A 206 -2.25 23.78 -2.59
N ARG A 207 -1.13 23.64 -1.87
CA ARG A 207 -0.59 24.69 -0.99
C ARG A 207 -0.04 25.90 -1.74
N ILE A 208 0.54 25.69 -2.93
CA ILE A 208 0.94 26.81 -3.81
C ILE A 208 -0.30 27.59 -4.22
N LEU A 209 -1.32 26.91 -4.76
CA LEU A 209 -2.53 27.57 -5.25
C LEU A 209 -3.24 28.35 -4.15
N GLU A 210 -3.37 27.78 -2.95
CA GLU A 210 -3.93 28.48 -1.78
C GLU A 210 -3.13 29.73 -1.40
N LYS A 211 -1.79 29.64 -1.41
CA LYS A 211 -0.92 30.77 -1.07
C LYS A 211 -1.03 31.90 -2.11
N GLU A 212 -1.22 31.56 -3.38
CA GLU A 212 -1.49 32.52 -4.47
C GLU A 212 -2.93 33.06 -4.46
N GLY A 213 -3.74 32.73 -3.44
CA GLY A 213 -5.09 33.26 -3.25
C GLY A 213 -6.18 32.52 -4.01
N VAL A 214 -5.89 31.37 -4.61
CA VAL A 214 -6.91 30.53 -5.26
C VAL A 214 -7.78 29.86 -4.19
N ARG A 215 -9.11 29.97 -4.36
CA ARG A 215 -10.08 29.34 -3.45
C ARG A 215 -9.86 27.83 -3.36
N TYR A 216 -9.96 27.27 -2.16
CA TYR A 216 -9.76 25.85 -1.87
C TYR A 216 -10.43 24.90 -2.89
N SER A 217 -11.72 25.11 -3.19
CA SER A 217 -12.47 24.26 -4.13
C SER A 217 -11.84 24.26 -5.52
N SER A 218 -11.40 25.42 -6.02
CA SER A 218 -10.71 25.54 -7.30
C SER A 218 -9.33 24.91 -7.23
N SER A 219 -8.58 25.14 -6.14
CA SER A 219 -7.27 24.54 -5.91
C SER A 219 -7.33 23.01 -5.91
N LEU A 220 -8.38 22.43 -5.31
CA LEU A 220 -8.60 20.98 -5.28
C LEU A 220 -8.86 20.43 -6.68
N VAL A 221 -9.74 21.06 -7.46
CA VAL A 221 -10.04 20.64 -8.84
C VAL A 221 -8.79 20.75 -9.73
N ILE A 222 -8.07 21.87 -9.65
CA ILE A 222 -6.83 22.08 -10.42
C ILE A 222 -5.79 21.02 -10.03
N THR A 223 -5.59 20.79 -8.72
CA THR A 223 -4.65 19.77 -8.23
C THR A 223 -5.02 18.39 -8.73
N PHE A 224 -6.29 18.00 -8.65
CA PHE A 224 -6.77 16.72 -9.13
C PHE A 224 -6.49 16.52 -10.63
N LEU A 225 -6.76 17.55 -11.45
CA LEU A 225 -6.45 17.53 -12.88
C LEU A 225 -4.94 17.43 -13.15
N VAL A 226 -4.12 18.18 -12.42
CA VAL A 226 -2.65 18.11 -12.51
C VAL A 226 -2.16 16.68 -12.24
N ILE A 227 -2.64 16.04 -11.17
CA ILE A 227 -2.27 14.66 -10.87
C ILE A 227 -2.72 13.71 -11.98
N ILE A 228 -3.96 13.79 -12.48
CA ILE A 228 -4.43 12.96 -13.60
C ILE A 228 -3.51 13.11 -14.83
N ILE A 229 -3.16 14.35 -15.19
CA ILE A 229 -2.31 14.64 -16.35
C ILE A 229 -0.93 14.02 -16.15
N LEU A 230 -0.30 14.24 -14.98
CA LEU A 230 1.00 13.64 -14.66
C LEU A 230 0.94 12.10 -14.66
N SER A 231 -0.10 11.53 -14.08
CA SER A 231 -0.31 10.08 -14.04
C SER A 231 -0.42 9.47 -15.42
N HIS A 232 -1.10 10.13 -16.36
CA HIS A 232 -1.16 9.71 -17.76
C HIS A 232 0.21 9.68 -18.42
N PHE A 233 1.01 10.74 -18.24
CA PHE A 233 2.35 10.80 -18.80
C PHE A 233 3.28 9.74 -18.20
N ILE A 234 3.27 9.56 -16.87
CA ILE A 234 4.04 8.51 -16.22
C ILE A 234 3.58 7.14 -16.70
N ASN A 235 2.28 6.89 -16.78
CA ASN A 235 1.76 5.62 -17.27
C ASN A 235 2.29 5.32 -18.68
N LYS A 236 2.27 6.31 -19.59
CA LYS A 236 2.84 6.15 -20.94
C LYS A 236 4.34 5.84 -20.94
N ILE A 237 5.12 6.44 -20.05
CA ILE A 237 6.56 6.17 -19.91
C ILE A 237 6.79 4.73 -19.43
N ILE A 238 6.03 4.30 -18.41
CA ILE A 238 6.11 2.93 -17.87
C ILE A 238 5.66 1.92 -18.94
N ASP A 239 4.58 2.19 -19.66
CA ASP A 239 4.04 1.32 -20.71
C ASP A 239 4.89 1.23 -21.98
N SER A 240 5.93 2.07 -22.08
CA SER A 240 6.84 2.08 -23.22
C SER A 240 7.52 0.73 -23.43
N ARG A 241 7.89 0.44 -24.69
CA ARG A 241 8.47 -0.85 -25.10
C ARG A 241 9.72 -1.24 -24.31
N PHE A 242 10.43 -0.27 -23.73
CA PHE A 242 11.66 -0.49 -22.97
C PHE A 242 11.38 -1.24 -21.66
N THR A 243 10.41 -0.78 -20.87
CA THR A 243 10.03 -1.41 -19.59
C THR A 243 9.44 -2.81 -19.80
N LYS A 244 8.61 -2.99 -20.83
CA LYS A 244 8.04 -4.30 -21.21
C LYS A 244 9.10 -5.32 -21.64
N LYS A 245 10.24 -4.88 -22.18
CA LYS A 245 11.37 -5.76 -22.52
C LYS A 245 12.14 -6.23 -21.28
N ILE A 246 12.27 -5.38 -20.26
CA ILE A 246 12.92 -5.72 -18.99
C ILE A 246 12.05 -6.72 -18.22
N ALA A 247 10.74 -6.45 -18.13
CA ALA A 247 9.80 -7.33 -17.41
C ALA A 247 9.62 -8.73 -18.04
N ARG A 248 9.92 -8.91 -19.33
CA ARG A 248 9.88 -10.23 -20.01
C ARG A 248 11.16 -11.06 -19.85
N LYS A 249 12.23 -10.45 -19.34
CA LYS A 249 13.53 -11.12 -19.12
C LYS A 249 13.73 -11.58 -17.68
N ILE A 250 12.82 -11.23 -16.79
CA ILE A 250 12.69 -11.69 -15.40
C ILE A 250 11.61 -12.75 -15.39
#